data_AF-A0A418SZH4-F1
#
_entry.id   AF-A0A418SZH4-F1
#
_cell.length_a   1.000
_cell.length_b   1.000
_cell.length_c   1.000
_cell.angle_alpha   90.00
_cell.angle_beta   90.00
_cell.angle_gamma   90.00
#
_symmetry.space_group_name_H-M   'P 1'
#
loop_
_entity.id
_entity.type
_entity.pdbx_description
1 polymer ?
#
loop_
_entity_poly.entity_id
_entity_poly.type
_entity_poly.pdbx_seq_one_letter_code
_entity_poly.pdbx_strand_id
1 'polypeptide(L)' 'MESFWGTLKCEKYYLPIYQTFVQLKGDIEDNIHFYNYERLQAKLNDLSPMEFRTKAA' A
#
# COMPACT_ATOMS: atom_id res chain seq x y z
N MET A 1 -7.02 -7.14 -11.12
CA MET A 1 -6.06 -6.13 -10.61
C MET A 1 -6.75 -5.45 -9.45
N GLU A 2 -6.40 -5.77 -8.21
CA GLU A 2 -6.87 -4.95 -7.08
C GLU A 2 -6.44 -3.51 -7.34
N SER A 3 -7.40 -2.58 -7.34
CA SER A 3 -7.07 -1.17 -7.49
C SER A 3 -6.50 -0.69 -6.16
N PHE A 4 -5.19 -0.45 -6.10
CA PHE A 4 -4.48 0.07 -4.93
C PHE A 4 -5.26 1.21 -4.27
N TRP A 5 -5.74 2.17 -5.06
CA TRP A 5 -6.50 3.32 -4.57
C TRP A 5 -7.89 2.97 -4.05
N GLY A 6 -8.51 1.89 -4.56
CA GLY A 6 -9.78 1.39 -4.03
C GLY A 6 -9.60 0.82 -2.63
N THR A 7 -8.61 -0.07 -2.45
CA THR A 7 -8.28 -0.67 -1.16
C THR A 7 -7.82 0.39 -0.16
N LEU A 8 -6.90 1.29 -0.54
CA LEU A 8 -6.43 2.37 0.32
C LEU A 8 -7.57 3.25 0.82
N LYS A 9 -8.47 3.69 -0.07
CA LYS A 9 -9.58 4.57 0.33
C LYS A 9 -10.53 3.87 1.30
N CYS A 10 -10.86 2.60 1.05
CA CYS A 10 -11.69 1.83 1.96
C CYS A 10 -11.03 1.68 3.34
N GLU A 11 -9.79 1.18 3.38
CA GLU A 11 -9.12 0.78 4.62
C GLU A 11 -8.57 1.96 5.43
N LYS A 12 -8.07 3.01 4.77
CA LYS A 12 -7.32 4.11 5.39
C LYS A 12 -8.01 5.47 5.32
N TYR A 13 -9.12 5.61 4.61
CA TYR A 13 -9.80 6.91 4.48
C TYR A 13 -11.27 6.87 4.89
N TYR A 14 -12.03 5.84 4.50
CA TYR A 14 -13.47 5.76 4.76
C TYR A 14 -13.84 5.04 6.06
N LEU A 15 -13.10 3.99 6.45
CA LEU A 15 -13.37 3.23 7.68
C LEU A 15 -12.86 3.91 8.97
N PRO A 16 -11.67 4.53 9.01
CA PRO A 16 -11.14 5.11 10.23
C PRO A 16 -11.58 6.57 10.44
N ILE A 17 -11.82 6.95 11.70
CA ILE A 17 -11.98 8.35 12.10
C ILE A 17 -10.64 8.87 12.60
N TYR A 18 -10.03 9.79 11.85
CA TYR A 18 -8.80 10.46 12.24
C TYR A 18 -9.11 11.75 12.99
N GLN A 19 -8.40 11.99 14.09
CA GLN A 19 -8.53 13.23 14.87
C GLN A 19 -7.73 14.38 14.25
N THR A 20 -6.69 14.05 13.47
CA THR A 20 -5.82 15.04 12.83
C THR A 20 -5.41 14.59 11.43
N PHE A 21 -5.12 15.56 10.57
CA PHE A 21 -4.55 15.31 9.25
C PHE A 21 -3.19 14.57 9.33
N VAL A 22 -2.38 14.85 10.36
CA VAL A 22 -1.07 14.21 10.55
C VAL A 22 -1.21 12.70 10.71
N GLN A 23 -2.21 12.24 11.47
CA GLN A 23 -2.47 10.81 11.65
C GLN A 23 -2.90 10.15 10.34
N LEU A 24 -3.83 10.77 9.60
CA LEU A 24 -4.25 10.28 8.28
C LEU A 24 -3.08 10.19 7.31
N LYS A 25 -2.24 11.24 7.27
CA LYS A 25 -1.07 11.28 6.40
C LYS A 25 -0.08 10.16 6.73
N GLY A 26 0.22 9.94 8.01
CA GLY A 26 1.11 8.86 8.46
C GLY A 26 0.59 7.49 8.02
N ASP A 27 -0.68 7.20 8.27
CA ASP A 27 -1.31 5.95 7.88
C ASP A 27 -1.28 5.68 6.37
N ILE A 28 -1.44 6.73 5.56
CA ILE A 28 -1.33 6.65 4.09
C ILE A 28 0.12 6.37 3.67
N GLU A 29 1.08 7.07 4.26
CA GLU A 29 2.52 6.89 3.97
C GLU A 29 2.97 5.47 4.32
N ASP A 30 2.57 4.94 5.49
CA ASP A 30 2.86 3.58 5.92
C ASP A 30 2.23 2.55 4.98
N ASN A 31 0.98 2.77 4.54
CA ASN A 31 0.32 1.88 3.60
C ASN A 31 1.02 1.87 2.23
N ILE A 32 1.47 3.04 1.73
CA ILE A 32 2.24 3.14 0.49
C ILE A 32 3.58 2.40 0.61
N HIS A 33 4.26 2.52 1.75
CA HIS A 33 5.50 1.80 2.01
C HIS A 33 5.28 0.29 1.99
N PHE A 34 4.34 -0.18 2.83
CA PHE A 34 3.97 -1.58 2.89
C PHE A 34 3.61 -2.13 1.51
N TYR A 35 2.77 -1.43 0.75
CA TYR A 35 2.36 -1.88 -0.57
C TYR A 35 3.54 -2.03 -1.53
N ASN A 36 4.49 -1.10 -1.52
CA ASN A 36 5.60 -1.12 -2.48
C ASN A 36 6.72 -2.07 -2.12
N TYR A 37 7.03 -2.22 -0.84
CA TYR A 37 8.24 -2.88 -0.37
C TYR A 37 7.99 -4.20 0.36
N GLU A 38 6.80 -4.39 0.93
CA GLU A 38 6.53 -5.50 1.85
C GLU A 38 5.39 -6.40 1.36
N ARG A 39 4.43 -5.86 0.60
CA ARG A 39 3.26 -6.60 0.12
C ARG A 39 3.69 -7.62 -0.94
N LEU A 40 3.73 -8.89 -0.53
CA LEU A 40 3.94 -10.00 -1.45
C LEU A 40 2.73 -10.18 -2.38
N GLN A 41 2.98 -10.37 -3.67
CA GLN A 41 1.93 -10.61 -4.64
C GLN A 41 2.21 -11.93 -5.37
N ALA A 42 1.27 -12.89 -5.29
CA ALA A 42 1.39 -14.18 -5.98
C ALA A 42 1.66 -14.03 -7.49
N LYS A 43 1.04 -13.03 -8.13
CA LYS A 43 1.28 -12.68 -9.55
C LYS A 43 2.71 -12.20 -9.85
N LEU A 44 3.47 -11.81 -8.83
CA LEU A 44 4.86 -11.36 -8.91
C LEU A 44 5.83 -12.43 -8.36
N ASN A 45 5.42 -13.70 -8.34
CA ASN A 45 6.19 -14.80 -7.74
C ASN A 45 6.53 -14.55 -6.27
N ASP A 46 5.54 -14.09 -5.51
CA ASP A 46 5.64 -13.76 -4.08
C ASP A 46 6.72 -12.72 -3.77
N LEU A 47 6.97 -11.81 -4.72
CA LEU A 47 7.80 -10.63 -4.52
C LEU A 47 6.94 -9.40 -4.22
N SER A 48 7.53 -8.44 -3.51
CA SER A 48 6.98 -7.09 -3.46
C SER A 48 7.08 -6.39 -4.83
N PRO A 49 6.27 -5.36 -5.08
CA PRO A 49 6.34 -4.59 -6.32
C PRO A 49 7.72 -4.01 -6.61
N MET A 50 8.45 -3.55 -5.58
CA MET A 50 9.80 -3.02 -5.75
C MET A 50 10.81 -4.12 -6.05
N GLU A 51 10.79 -5.24 -5.33
CA GLU A 51 11.70 -6.36 -5.60
C GLU A 51 11.51 -6.92 -7.01
N PHE A 52 10.25 -7.03 -7.46
CA PHE A 52 9.96 -7.45 -8.82
C PHE A 52 10.54 -6.47 -9.86
N ARG A 53 10.40 -5.16 -9.64
CA ARG A 53 10.99 -4.13 -10.52
C ARG A 53 12.51 -4.19 -10.54
N THR A 54 13.15 -4.40 -9.40
CA THR A 54 14.61 -4.50 -9.30
C THR A 54 15.15 -5.74 -10.00
N LYS A 55 14.43 -6.88 -9.97
CA LYS A 55 14.83 -8.11 -10.69
C LYS A 55 14.55 -8.07 -12.19
N ALA A 56 13.63 -7.21 -12.63
CA ALA A 56 13.29 -7.03 -14.03
C ALA A 56 14.17 -5.99 -14.76
N ALA A 57 15.06 -5.31 -14.04
CA ALA A 57 16.06 -4.37 -14.57
C ALA A 57 17.34 -5.10 -14.98
#